data_AF-A0A520QMN8-F1
#
_entry.id   AF-A0A520QMN8-F1
#
_cell.length_a   1.000
_cell.length_b   1.000
_cell.length_c   1.000
_cell.angle_alpha   90.00
_cell.angle_beta   90.00
_cell.angle_gamma   90.00
#
_symmetry.space_group_name_H-M   'P 1'
#
loop_
_entity.id
_entity.type
_entity.pdbx_description
1 polymer ?
#
loop_
_entity_poly.entity_id
_entity_poly.type
_entity_poly.pdbx_seq_one_letter_code
_entity_poly.pdbx_strand_id
1 'polypeptide(L)' 'MSELGERLVGLLARAVGEVAARRALEEVTLRLGHDPSGLERRHALEVLEELAQQPGILGTTALFAKSRIYLG' A
#
# COMPACT_ATOMS: atom_id res chain seq x y z
N MET A 1 3.22 -8.74 -8.79
CA MET A 1 2.22 -8.06 -7.93
C MET A 1 0.88 -8.09 -8.63
N SER A 2 -0.23 -8.09 -7.89
CA SER A 2 -1.58 -8.00 -8.47
C SER A 2 -1.82 -6.62 -9.10
N GLU A 3 -2.85 -6.49 -9.96
CA GLU A 3 -3.25 -5.20 -10.55
C GLU A 3 -3.57 -4.15 -9.48
N LEU A 4 -4.26 -4.56 -8.41
CA LEU A 4 -4.53 -3.70 -7.25
C LEU A 4 -3.21 -3.28 -6.59
N GLY A 5 -2.27 -4.20 -6.41
CA GLY A 5 -0.94 -3.89 -5.89
C GLY A 5 -0.25 -2.82 -6.72
N GLU A 6 -0.20 -2.98 -8.05
CA GLU A 6 0.44 -2.00 -8.95
C GLU A 6 -0.23 -0.62 -8.85
N ARG A 7 -1.55 -0.60 -8.72
CA ARG A 7 -2.31 0.65 -8.48
C ARG A 7 -1.93 1.31 -7.15
N LEU A 8 -1.74 0.54 -6.07
CA LEU A 8 -1.29 1.07 -4.79
C LEU A 8 0.13 1.63 -4.87
N VAL A 9 1.05 0.93 -5.55
CA VAL A 9 2.40 1.44 -5.81
C VAL A 9 2.31 2.76 -6.55
N GLY A 10 1.48 2.87 -7.59
CA GLY A 10 1.29 4.14 -8.31
C GLY A 10 0.77 5.29 -7.43
N LEU A 11 -0.06 5.01 -6.43
CA LEU A 11 -0.53 6.03 -5.47
C LEU A 11 0.59 6.48 -4.53
N LEU A 12 1.34 5.53 -3.97
CA LEU A 12 2.42 5.80 -3.01
C LEU A 12 3.67 6.39 -3.68
N ALA A 13 3.97 5.97 -4.91
CA ALA A 13 5.15 6.38 -5.67
C ALA A 13 5.22 7.88 -5.93
N ARG A 14 4.07 8.57 -5.97
CA ARG A 14 4.00 10.03 -6.10
C ARG A 14 4.67 10.77 -4.94
N ALA A 15 4.73 10.14 -3.77
CA ALA A 15 5.29 10.72 -2.57
C ALA A 15 6.72 10.26 -2.29
N VAL A 16 7.01 8.97 -2.48
CA VAL A 16 8.27 8.35 -2.05
C VAL A 16 9.11 7.76 -3.19
N GLY A 17 8.63 7.82 -4.43
CA GLY A 17 9.22 7.15 -5.58
C GLY A 17 8.81 5.67 -5.68
N GLU A 18 8.85 5.13 -6.90
CA GLU A 18 8.31 3.80 -7.22
C GLU A 18 9.03 2.67 -6.47
N VAL A 19 10.37 2.71 -6.43
CA VAL A 19 11.17 1.66 -5.77
C VAL A 19 10.86 1.58 -4.27
N ALA A 20 10.77 2.72 -3.59
CA ALA A 20 10.45 2.77 -2.16
C ALA A 20 9.00 2.36 -1.90
N ALA A 21 8.06 2.84 -2.71
CA ALA A 21 6.65 2.46 -2.62
C ALA A 21 6.44 0.96 -2.77
N ARG A 22 7.07 0.34 -3.79
CA ARG A 22 6.99 -1.09 -4.03
C ARG A 22 7.58 -1.89 -2.88
N ARG A 23 8.78 -1.54 -2.41
CA ARG A 23 9.42 -2.21 -1.28
C ARG A 23 8.56 -2.14 -0.02
N ALA A 24 8.06 -0.95 0.32
CA ALA A 24 7.22 -0.78 1.51
C ALA A 24 5.92 -1.60 1.41
N LEU A 25 5.27 -1.61 0.25
CA LEU A 25 4.05 -2.39 0.04
C LEU A 25 4.33 -3.89 0.13
N GLU A 26 5.37 -4.39 -0.54
CA GLU A 26 5.75 -5.80 -0.52
C GLU A 26 6.15 -6.27 0.89
N GLU A 27 6.97 -5.49 1.59
CA GLU A 27 7.41 -5.79 2.95
C GLU A 27 6.23 -5.92 3.92
N VAL A 28 5.32 -4.94 3.90
CA VAL A 28 4.13 -4.96 4.77
C VAL A 28 3.18 -6.08 4.38
N THR A 29 2.97 -6.31 3.08
CA THR A 29 2.12 -7.40 2.58
C THR A 29 2.61 -8.76 3.09
N LEU A 30 3.91 -9.04 2.93
CA LEU A 30 4.52 -10.29 3.39
C LEU A 30 4.50 -10.40 4.92
N ARG A 31 4.76 -9.30 5.64
CA ARG A 31 4.72 -9.28 7.11
C ARG A 31 3.33 -9.58 7.67
N LEU A 32 2.26 -9.19 6.96
CA LEU A 32 0.87 -9.51 7.30
C LEU A 32 0.44 -10.93 6.85
N GLY A 33 1.32 -11.68 6.18
CA GLY A 33 1.04 -13.03 5.69
C GLY A 33 0.18 -13.08 4.42
N HIS A 34 0.07 -11.95 3.71
CA HIS A 34 -0.71 -11.84 2.48
C HIS A 34 0.15 -12.18 1.24
N ASP A 35 -0.48 -12.66 0.17
CA ASP A 35 0.19 -12.90 -1.11
C ASP A 35 0.22 -11.62 -1.97
N PRO A 36 1.40 -11.06 -2.29
CA PRO A 36 1.52 -9.89 -3.16
C PRO A 36 1.04 -10.11 -4.60
N SER A 37 1.00 -11.36 -5.07
CA SER A 37 0.54 -11.71 -6.42
C SER A 37 -0.99 -11.72 -6.55
N GLY A 38 -1.69 -11.93 -5.42
CA GLY A 38 -3.15 -12.04 -5.32
C GLY A 38 -3.76 -11.05 -4.32
N LEU A 39 -3.21 -9.85 -4.19
CA LEU A 39 -3.65 -8.90 -3.17
C LEU A 39 -5.12 -8.47 -3.40
N GLU A 40 -6.00 -8.93 -2.51
CA GLU A 40 -7.42 -8.57 -2.48
C GLU A 40 -7.67 -7.22 -1.81
N ARG A 41 -8.85 -6.63 -2.05
CA ARG A 41 -9.23 -5.33 -1.50
C ARG A 41 -9.15 -5.26 0.03
N ARG A 42 -9.56 -6.33 0.73
CA ARG A 42 -9.48 -6.38 2.19
C ARG A 42 -8.02 -6.31 2.67
N HIS A 43 -7.16 -7.16 2.12
CA HIS A 43 -5.74 -7.21 2.45
C HIS A 43 -5.02 -5.91 2.08
N ALA A 44 -5.39 -5.27 0.97
CA ALA A 44 -4.90 -3.95 0.60
C ALA A 44 -5.23 -2.87 1.65
N LEU A 45 -6.44 -2.88 2.21
CA LEU A 45 -6.81 -1.93 3.26
C LEU A 45 -6.03 -2.18 4.57
N GLU A 46 -5.79 -3.44 4.93
CA GLU A 46 -4.96 -3.80 6.09
C GLU A 46 -3.50 -3.38 5.89
N VAL A 47 -2.94 -3.59 4.70
CA VAL A 47 -1.58 -3.15 4.34
C VAL A 47 -1.45 -1.63 4.42
N LEU A 48 -2.43 -0.88 3.89
CA LEU A 48 -2.42 0.58 3.94
C LEU A 48 -2.60 1.12 5.37
N GLU A 49 -3.35 0.42 6.22
CA GLU A 49 -3.48 0.78 7.64
C GLU A 49 -2.14 0.64 8.38
N GLU A 50 -1.42 -0.44 8.11
CA GLU A 50 -0.11 -0.68 8.71
C GLU A 50 0.93 0.33 8.19
N LEU A 51 0.92 0.65 6.89
CA LEU A 51 1.75 1.71 6.32
C LEU A 51 1.42 3.09 6.91
N ALA A 52 0.15 3.35 7.21
CA ALA A 52 -0.30 4.60 7.83
C ALA A 52 0.24 4.83 9.23
N GLN A 53 0.69 3.78 9.93
CA GLN A 53 1.35 3.91 11.24
C GLN A 53 2.77 4.49 11.12
N GLN A 54 3.37 4.49 9.92
CA GLN A 54 4.71 5.02 9.73
C GLN A 54 4.70 6.56 9.74
N PRO A 55 5.60 7.19 10.51
CA PRO A 55 5.68 8.65 10.52
C PRO A 55 6.11 9.21 9.16
N GLY A 56 5.68 10.43 8.86
CA GLY A 56 6.12 11.18 7.68
C GLY A 56 5.25 10.95 6.45
N ILE A 57 5.85 11.20 5.27
CA ILE A 57 5.11 11.32 4.01
C ILE A 57 4.50 9.98 3.56
N LEU A 58 5.16 8.85 3.87
CA LEU A 58 4.67 7.53 3.50
C LEU A 58 3.35 7.20 4.19
N GLY A 59 3.29 7.31 5.53
CA GLY A 59 2.07 7.03 6.27
C GLY A 59 0.93 8.00 5.95
N THR A 60 1.26 9.29 5.78
CA THR A 60 0.27 10.28 5.32
C THR A 60 -0.31 9.90 3.96
N THR A 61 0.53 9.49 3.01
CA THR A 61 0.09 9.08 1.67
C THR A 61 -0.70 7.77 1.72
N ALA A 62 -0.35 6.85 2.60
CA ALA A 62 -1.08 5.61 2.82
C ALA A 62 -2.50 5.86 3.33
N LEU A 63 -2.72 6.83 4.23
CA LEU A 63 -4.06 7.26 4.66
C LEU A 63 -4.90 7.75 3.48
N PHE A 64 -4.35 8.62 2.63
CA PHE A 64 -5.05 9.10 1.44
C PHE A 64 -5.34 7.97 0.44
N ALA A 65 -4.39 7.06 0.23
CA ALA A 65 -4.59 5.88 -0.60
C ALA A 65 -5.69 4.98 -0.03
N LYS A 66 -5.72 4.78 1.29
CA LYS A 66 -6.76 3.99 1.98
C LYS A 66 -8.14 4.59 1.74
N SER A 67 -8.31 5.91 1.90
CA SER A 67 -9.59 6.58 1.63
C SER A 67 -10.05 6.35 0.18
N ARG A 68 -9.13 6.40 -0.80
CA ARG A 68 -9.47 6.14 -2.21
C ARG A 68 -9.90 4.70 -2.47
N ILE A 69 -9.25 3.73 -1.85
CA ILE A 69 -9.63 2.32 -1.98
C ILE A 69 -10.93 2.04 -1.24
N TYR A 70 -11.17 2.67 -0.08
CA TYR A 70 -12.37 2.44 0.71
C TYR A 70 -13.63 2.98 0.04
N LEU A 71 -13.53 4.16 -0.59
CA LEU A 71 -14.65 4.87 -1.24
C LEU A 71 -14.89 4.49 -2.70
N GLY A 72 -13.91 3.88 -3.36
CA GLY A 72 -14.00 3.35 -4.73
C GLY A 72 -14.37 1.88 -4.77
#